data_AF-A0A8S9JUQ6-F1
#
_entry.id   AF-A0A8S9JUQ6-F1
#
_cell.length_a   1.000
_cell.length_b   1.000
_cell.length_c   1.000
_cell.angle_alpha   90.00
_cell.angle_beta   90.00
_cell.angle_gamma   90.00
#
_symmetry.space_group_name_H-M   'P 1'
#
loop_
_entity.id
_entity.type
_entity.pdbx_description
1 polymer ?
#
loop_
_entity_poly.entity_id
_entity_poly.type
_entity_poly.pdbx_seq_one_letter_code
_entity_poly.pdbx_strand_id
1 'polypeptide(L)' 'MGEAGIDIQPLITSAMAFGDPEMFGDMPIGKWLKSRDNALIEDSIINIADGKVKQEVHIKLQNVESGELELELEWLRLDQ' A
#
# COMPACT_ATOMS: atom_id res chain seq x y z
N MET A 1 -4.90 -3.97 -22.81
CA MET A 1 -4.71 -3.01 -21.69
C MET A 1 -5.45 -3.62 -20.52
N GLY A 2 -4.71 -4.30 -19.64
CA GLY A 2 -5.28 -5.14 -18.58
C GLY A 2 -5.79 -4.35 -17.38
N GLU A 3 -6.19 -5.08 -16.34
CA GLU A 3 -6.78 -4.52 -15.12
C GLU A 3 -6.20 -5.16 -13.86
N ALA A 4 -6.30 -4.47 -12.72
CA ALA A 4 -5.89 -4.98 -11.42
C ALA A 4 -6.67 -4.27 -10.32
N GLY A 5 -7.00 -4.99 -9.24
CA GLY A 5 -7.60 -4.43 -8.03
C GLY A 5 -6.55 -4.20 -6.95
N ILE A 6 -6.69 -3.10 -6.21
CA ILE A 6 -5.85 -2.76 -5.06
C ILE A 6 -6.72 -2.80 -3.81
N ASP A 7 -6.29 -3.57 -2.80
CA ASP A 7 -6.92 -3.55 -1.48
C ASP A 7 -6.27 -2.46 -0.60
N ILE A 8 -7.05 -1.42 -0.29
CA ILE A 8 -6.61 -0.29 0.54
C ILE A 8 -6.90 -0.51 2.03
N GLN A 9 -7.62 -1.57 2.42
CA GLN A 9 -7.96 -1.82 3.83
C GLN A 9 -6.73 -1.99 4.73
N PRO A 10 -5.64 -2.68 4.30
CA PRO A 10 -4.41 -2.76 5.08
C PRO A 10 -3.82 -1.37 5.39
N LEU A 11 -3.76 -0.49 4.39
CA LEU A 11 -3.26 0.88 4.54
C LEU A 11 -4.08 1.67 5.56
N ILE A 12 -5.41 1.65 5.41
CA ILE A 12 -6.34 2.37 6.28
C ILE A 12 -6.22 1.86 7.73
N THR A 13 -6.19 0.53 7.91
CA THR A 13 -6.11 -0.08 9.24
C THR A 13 -4.79 0.30 9.94
N SER A 14 -3.67 0.23 9.23
CA SER A 14 -2.37 0.65 9.75
C SER A 14 -2.34 2.15 10.07
N ALA A 15 -2.83 3.02 9.18
CA ALA A 15 -2.88 4.45 9.42
C ALA A 15 -3.74 4.82 10.65
N MET A 16 -4.90 4.19 10.81
CA MET A 16 -5.77 4.42 11.97
C MET A 16 -5.15 3.92 13.28
N ALA A 17 -4.42 2.80 13.27
CA ALA A 17 -3.79 2.23 14.45
C ALA A 17 -2.62 3.07 15.00
N PHE A 18 -1.83 3.68 14.10
CA PHE A 18 -0.68 4.49 14.49
C PHE A 18 -1.03 5.96 14.72
N GLY A 19 -2.16 6.42 14.18
CA GLY A 19 -2.65 7.73 14.49
C GLY A 19 -1.76 8.81 13.84
N ASP A 20 -0.98 9.53 14.65
CA ASP A 20 -0.10 10.60 14.20
C ASP A 20 1.28 10.06 13.79
N PRO A 21 1.57 9.92 12.48
CA PRO A 21 2.82 9.36 12.01
C PRO A 21 4.05 10.23 12.33
N GLU A 22 3.90 11.54 12.54
CA GLU A 22 5.03 12.42 12.87
C GLU A 22 5.65 12.10 14.24
N MET A 23 4.92 11.38 15.10
CA MET A 23 5.41 10.94 16.41
C MET A 23 6.34 9.72 16.35
N PHE A 24 6.45 9.06 15.19
CA PHE A 24 7.23 7.84 15.01
C PHE A 24 8.39 8.06 14.05
N GLY A 25 9.48 7.31 14.26
CA GLY A 25 10.55 7.21 13.25
C GLY A 25 10.15 6.27 12.13
N ASP A 26 10.93 6.26 11.06
CA ASP A 26 10.68 5.40 9.90
C ASP A 26 10.62 3.92 10.30
N MET A 27 9.50 3.27 10.02
CA MET A 27 9.28 1.87 10.41
C MET A 27 8.16 1.20 9.61
N PRO A 28 8.22 -0.13 9.43
CA PRO A 28 7.10 -0.89 8.91
C PRO A 28 5.98 -0.99 9.95
N ILE A 29 4.75 -0.68 9.53
CA ILE A 29 3.55 -0.65 10.38
C ILE A 29 2.45 -1.60 9.90
N GLY A 30 2.63 -2.24 8.75
CA GLY A 30 1.67 -3.17 8.18
C GLY A 30 2.14 -3.74 6.86
N LYS A 31 1.32 -4.59 6.27
CA LYS A 31 1.54 -5.11 4.92
C LYS A 31 0.26 -5.61 4.27
N TRP A 32 0.18 -5.50 2.96
CA TRP A 32 -0.73 -6.26 2.13
C TRP A 32 0.01 -7.49 1.58
N LEU A 33 -0.38 -8.67 2.06
CA LEU A 33 0.27 -9.93 1.71
C LEU A 33 -0.06 -10.34 0.28
N LYS A 34 0.97 -10.72 -0.48
CA LYS A 34 0.79 -11.33 -1.79
C LYS A 34 0.11 -12.69 -1.66
N SER A 35 -0.92 -12.90 -2.45
CA SER A 35 -1.68 -14.16 -2.46
C SER A 35 -1.88 -14.64 -3.90
N ARG A 36 -2.65 -15.72 -4.08
CA ARG A 36 -3.08 -16.16 -5.42
C ARG A 36 -4.26 -15.37 -5.95
N ASP A 37 -4.94 -14.64 -5.06
CA ASP A 37 -6.24 -14.00 -5.32
C ASP A 37 -6.12 -12.48 -5.48
N ASN A 38 -4.90 -11.94 -5.40
CA ASN A 38 -4.63 -10.53 -5.65
C ASN A 38 -3.59 -10.34 -6.76
N ALA A 39 -3.47 -9.09 -7.21
CA ALA A 39 -2.60 -8.73 -8.33
C ALA A 39 -1.14 -8.48 -7.92
N LEU A 40 -0.79 -8.64 -6.65
CA LEU A 40 0.54 -8.32 -6.13
C LEU A 40 1.61 -9.25 -6.73
N ILE A 41 2.73 -8.65 -7.12
CA ILE A 41 3.94 -9.37 -7.53
C ILE A 41 4.69 -9.85 -6.28
N GLU A 42 4.71 -9.03 -5.23
CA GLU A 42 5.35 -9.29 -3.93
C GLU A 42 4.55 -8.67 -2.77
N ASP A 43 4.91 -9.04 -1.53
CA ASP A 43 4.30 -8.44 -0.33
C ASP A 43 4.51 -6.93 -0.35
N SER A 44 3.43 -6.17 -0.21
CA SER A 44 3.48 -4.71 -0.19
C SER A 44 3.53 -4.21 1.25
N ILE A 45 4.64 -3.59 1.63
CA ILE A 45 4.88 -3.12 2.99
C ILE A 45 4.30 -1.71 3.16
N ILE A 46 3.62 -1.48 4.28
CA ILE A 46 3.15 -0.16 4.70
C ILE A 46 4.13 0.37 5.73
N ASN A 47 4.67 1.56 5.48
CA ASN A 47 5.68 2.19 6.32
C ASN A 47 5.19 3.54 6.82
N ILE A 48 5.66 3.93 8.00
CA ILE A 48 5.87 5.34 8.30
C ILE A 48 7.21 5.72 7.68
N ALA A 49 7.22 6.76 6.86
CA ALA A 49 8.42 7.32 6.25
C ALA A 49 8.25 8.84 6.15
N ASP A 50 9.22 9.60 6.66
CA ASP A 50 9.19 11.07 6.66
C ASP A 50 7.90 11.64 7.27
N GLY A 51 7.45 11.06 8.40
CA GLY A 51 6.22 11.48 9.08
C GLY A 51 4.94 11.18 8.29
N LYS A 52 4.98 10.31 7.28
CA LYS A 52 3.82 9.95 6.45
C LYS A 52 3.60 8.45 6.45
N VAL A 53 2.34 8.03 6.33
CA VAL A 53 2.01 6.62 6.11
C VAL A 53 1.96 6.35 4.60
N LYS A 54 2.88 5.50 4.12
CA LYS A 54 3.09 5.19 2.70
C LYS A 54 3.07 3.69 2.43
N GLN A 55 2.69 3.30 1.21
CA GLN A 55 2.71 1.92 0.74
C GLN A 55 3.13 1.86 -0.73
N GLU A 56 4.24 1.17 -1.02
CA GLU A 56 4.64 0.82 -2.38
C GLU A 56 3.91 -0.45 -2.84
N VAL A 57 3.35 -0.42 -4.04
CA VAL A 57 2.47 -1.47 -4.57
C VAL A 57 2.92 -1.86 -5.97
N HIS A 58 3.38 -3.10 -6.12
CA HIS A 58 3.79 -3.69 -7.39
C HIS A 58 2.74 -4.70 -7.85
N ILE A 59 2.07 -4.43 -8.97
CA ILE A 59 0.98 -5.26 -9.47
C ILE A 59 1.21 -5.73 -10.90
N LYS A 60 0.79 -6.96 -11.15
CA LYS A 60 0.70 -7.53 -12.47
C LYS A 60 -0.71 -7.37 -13.02
N LEU A 61 -0.84 -6.79 -14.21
CA LEU A 61 -2.11 -6.64 -14.88
C LEU A 61 -2.68 -8.00 -15.28
N GLN A 62 -3.98 -8.16 -15.07
CA GLN A 62 -4.76 -9.32 -15.47
C GLN A 62 -5.44 -9.06 -16.82
N ASN A 63 -5.92 -10.12 -17.48
CA ASN A 63 -6.63 -10.04 -18.76
C ASN A 63 -5.83 -9.34 -19.88
N VAL A 64 -4.50 -9.46 -19.86
CA VAL A 64 -3.56 -8.94 -20.86
C VAL A 64 -2.34 -9.85 -20.97
N GLU A 65 -1.67 -9.85 -22.14
CA GLU A 65 -0.48 -10.69 -22.38
C GLU A 65 0.73 -10.29 -21.52
N SER A 66 0.87 -9.00 -21.25
CA SER A 66 1.95 -8.44 -20.44
C SER A 66 1.54 -7.08 -19.89
N GLY A 67 2.08 -6.74 -18.72
CA GLY A 67 1.92 -5.42 -18.12
C GLY A 67 2.06 -5.49 -16.60
N GLU A 68 2.90 -4.61 -16.07
CA GLU A 68 3.13 -4.44 -14.65
C GLU A 68 3.04 -2.94 -14.33
N LEU A 69 2.61 -2.60 -13.12
CA LEU A 69 2.53 -1.23 -12.64
C LEU A 69 3.17 -1.15 -11.25
N GLU A 70 3.97 -0.10 -11.06
CA GLU A 70 4.51 0.30 -9.77
C GLU A 70 3.81 1.59 -9.35
N LEU A 71 3.33 1.63 -8.10
CA LEU A 71 2.52 2.71 -7.55
C LEU A 71 2.96 2.99 -6.11
N GLU A 72 2.88 4.25 -5.68
CA GLU A 72 2.98 4.63 -4.27
C GLU A 72 1.62 5.17 -3.81
N LEU A 73 1.13 4.67 -2.67
CA LEU A 73 -0.05 5.18 -1.99
C LEU A 73 0.39 5.95 -0.73
N GLU A 74 -0.13 7.16 -0.55
CA GLU A 74 0.08 7.97 0.65
C GLU A 74 -1.27 8.18 1.36
N TRP A 75 -1.33 7.91 2.66
CA TRP A 75 -2.50 8.23 3.47
C TRP A 75 -2.45 9.70 3.91
N LEU A 76 -3.48 10.46 3.53
CA LEU A 76 -3.67 11.83 3.95
C LEU A 76 -4.80 11.91 4.98
N ARG A 77 -4.49 12.42 6.17
CA ARG A 77 -5.51 12.80 7.14
C ARG A 77 -6.21 14.06 6.65
N LEU A 78 -7.53 14.07 6.72
CA LEU A 78 -8.30 15.30 6.61
C LEU A 78 -8.16 16.04 7.94
N ASP A 79 -7.51 17.19 7.90
CA ASP A 79 -7.55 18.21 8.94
C ASP A 79 -9.02 18.54 9.28
N GLN A 80 -9.37 18.48 10.57
CA GLN A 80 -10.70 18.83 11.09
C GLN A 80 -10.80 20.32 11.38
#